data_AF-A0A1E3HYA6-F1
#
_entry.id   AF-A0A1E3HYA6-F1
#
_cell.length_a   1.000
_cell.length_b   1.000
_cell.length_c   1.000
_cell.angle_alpha   90.00
_cell.angle_beta   90.00
_cell.angle_gamma   90.00
#
_symmetry.space_group_name_H-M   'P 1'
#
loop_
_entity.id
_entity.type
_entity.pdbx_description
1 polymer ?
#
loop_
_entity_poly.entity_id
_entity_poly.type
_entity_poly.pdbx_seq_one_letter_code
_entity_poly.pdbx_strand_id
1 'polypeptide(L)'
;MRSAAIRKRLLWCFTARPATQSQANLLYQRRYGSTKIGIDSWSSNYNSLPSSPGKALLFAGLGSYPHTPHAPTPSSLKIWDEASDALLSPDMTFGYQPQGISDVGRVKGGMRSWVEGRSLDELMRRPDVTAAFILTSSIAILASEQEKAGYSTLVPPETTHLAGHGFIGTLSTLVAAGRLDLATGVRLARIYASLPPSPPGRSRPHLTTVLSARHFHSLSSPSFYVPPAELPYTPSDLSPPVSSEDYDSAESEKVSMPVKRRRVMQLILDEIHGLEKEWIEQSKDGQEEWAGAGIINSSKVLVVSGTHQAILQIIERLQQLNLANPVMDVHMPCPYHTKLMNHAVPKFRDVLERCHYSDVSGGPVVLDPVTTRQIGPLATALLPHLTAQLRWHKTLVRLYSSPNPQIDRFITVGRGAKGLGIMLRGELKRRAQGAAPITIEEMGVGARDERITRILRGR
;
A
#
# COMPACT_ATOMS: atom_id res chain seq x y z
N MET A 1 26.08 -55.22 21.62
CA MET A 1 27.30 -55.93 21.16
C MET A 1 28.01 -55.08 20.12
N ARG A 2 29.25 -54.67 20.44
CA ARG A 2 30.38 -54.23 19.60
C ARG A 2 30.14 -53.13 18.55
N SER A 3 30.63 -51.91 18.81
CA SER A 3 31.99 -51.39 18.53
C SER A 3 32.14 -50.92 17.08
N ALA A 4 32.24 -49.62 16.81
CA ALA A 4 33.48 -48.82 16.81
C ALA A 4 34.22 -48.91 15.46
N ALA A 5 34.83 -47.89 14.85
CA ALA A 5 35.03 -46.47 15.13
C ALA A 5 36.01 -45.89 14.07
N ILE A 6 36.03 -44.56 13.89
CA ILE A 6 37.25 -43.68 13.84
C ILE A 6 38.15 -43.76 12.56
N ARG A 7 38.78 -42.72 11.97
CA ARG A 7 39.05 -41.24 12.12
C ARG A 7 39.72 -40.79 10.79
N LYS A 8 39.83 -39.51 10.38
CA LYS A 8 40.63 -38.36 10.90
C LYS A 8 40.19 -37.07 10.14
N ARG A 9 39.86 -35.93 10.79
CA ARG A 9 40.72 -34.79 11.26
C ARG A 9 41.47 -34.08 10.11
N LEU A 10 41.48 -32.75 9.95
CA LEU A 10 41.74 -31.62 10.88
C LEU A 10 40.78 -30.42 10.60
N LEU A 11 40.21 -29.66 11.54
CA LEU A 11 40.72 -28.86 12.68
C LEU A 11 41.42 -27.54 12.26
N TRP A 12 40.78 -26.41 12.54
CA TRP A 12 41.40 -25.28 13.24
C TRP A 12 40.35 -24.56 14.10
N CYS A 13 40.73 -24.29 15.34
CA CYS A 13 39.94 -23.68 16.41
C CYS A 13 40.35 -22.22 16.60
N PHE A 14 39.42 -21.38 17.06
CA PHE A 14 39.69 -20.51 18.19
C PHE A 14 38.44 -20.48 19.09
N THR A 15 38.69 -20.66 20.38
CA THR A 15 37.73 -20.72 21.49
C THR A 15 37.97 -19.57 22.45
N ALA A 16 36.89 -19.02 23.01
CA ALA A 16 36.68 -18.62 24.42
C ALA A 16 35.72 -17.42 24.49
N ARG A 17 34.78 -17.25 25.42
CA ARG A 17 34.13 -18.05 26.48
C ARG A 17 32.84 -17.26 26.88
N PRO A 18 31.93 -17.80 27.70
CA PRO A 18 30.53 -17.36 27.76
C PRO A 18 30.28 -16.21 28.74
N ALA A 19 29.23 -15.43 28.49
CA ALA A 19 28.61 -14.57 29.49
C ALA A 19 27.11 -14.88 29.57
N THR A 20 26.64 -14.93 30.81
CA THR A 20 25.38 -15.47 31.31
C THR A 20 24.16 -14.60 31.04
N GLN A 21 23.03 -15.28 31.02
CA GLN A 21 21.65 -14.83 30.95
C GLN A 21 21.27 -13.96 32.16
N SER A 22 20.80 -12.71 31.93
CA SER A 22 19.84 -11.97 32.77
C SER A 22 19.67 -10.53 32.24
N GLN A 23 18.46 -10.00 32.33
CA GLN A 23 18.03 -8.61 32.08
C GLN A 23 17.61 -8.23 30.65
N ALA A 24 16.46 -8.80 30.28
CA ALA A 24 15.43 -8.06 29.56
C ALA A 24 14.87 -6.90 30.43
N ASN A 25 14.35 -5.86 29.75
CA ASN A 25 13.62 -4.70 30.29
C ASN A 25 14.44 -3.69 31.10
N LEU A 26 15.04 -2.72 30.40
CA LEU A 26 15.14 -1.30 30.75
C LEU A 26 16.19 -0.67 29.81
N LEU A 27 15.77 0.06 28.78
CA LEU A 27 16.49 1.17 28.12
C LEU A 27 15.82 1.53 26.78
N TYR A 28 14.71 2.26 26.83
CA TYR A 28 14.36 3.21 25.76
C TYR A 28 13.52 4.37 26.33
N GLN A 29 14.03 5.00 27.38
CA GLN A 29 13.66 6.35 27.78
C GLN A 29 14.94 7.10 28.21
N ARG A 30 14.99 8.39 27.86
CA ARG A 30 16.07 9.38 28.05
C ARG A 30 17.26 9.31 27.07
N ARG A 31 17.12 10.10 26.00
CA ARG A 31 18.03 11.24 25.71
C ARG A 31 17.25 12.34 24.98
N TYR A 32 16.59 13.20 25.74
CA TYR A 32 16.30 14.57 25.29
C TYR A 32 17.45 15.44 25.79
N GLY A 33 18.49 15.53 24.97
CA GLY A 33 19.46 16.61 25.05
C GLY A 33 18.88 17.80 24.29
N SER A 34 18.49 18.84 25.03
CA SER A 34 18.04 20.11 24.50
C SER A 34 19.21 20.82 23.83
N THR A 35 19.31 20.70 22.51
CA THR A 35 19.98 21.68 21.65
C THR A 35 18.90 22.55 21.03
N LYS A 36 18.82 23.80 21.49
CA LYS A 36 18.10 24.88 20.81
C LYS A 36 18.70 25.03 19.41
N ILE A 37 18.12 24.34 18.44
CA ILE A 37 18.31 24.64 17.02
C ILE A 37 17.38 25.81 16.73
N GLY A 38 17.96 26.90 16.27
CA GLY A 38 17.24 28.11 15.85
C GLY A 38 16.14 27.74 14.87
N ILE A 39 14.93 28.19 15.17
CA ILE A 39 13.86 28.28 14.19
C ILE A 39 14.27 29.41 13.27
N ASP A 40 15.06 29.10 12.24
CA ASP A 40 15.24 30.02 11.13
C ASP A 40 13.90 30.14 10.42
N SER A 41 13.27 31.28 10.64
CA SER A 41 12.08 31.74 9.95
C SER A 41 12.37 31.81 8.45
N TRP A 42 12.02 30.75 7.73
CA TRP A 42 11.81 30.77 6.28
C TRP A 42 10.53 31.55 5.98
N SER A 43 10.59 32.86 6.19
CA SER A 43 9.61 33.83 5.74
C SER A 43 10.16 34.49 4.48
N SER A 44 10.35 33.71 3.41
CA SER A 44 10.56 34.30 2.09
C SER A 44 9.21 34.81 1.59
N ASN A 45 9.07 36.13 1.62
CA ASN A 45 8.00 36.90 0.99
C ASN A 45 7.97 36.62 -0.52
N TYR A 46 7.27 35.56 -0.92
CA TYR A 46 6.75 35.44 -2.28
C TYR A 46 5.30 35.89 -2.27
N ASN A 47 5.08 37.17 -2.56
CA ASN A 47 3.81 37.67 -3.09
C ASN A 47 3.65 37.15 -4.53
N SER A 48 3.56 35.84 -4.70
CA SER A 48 3.21 35.22 -5.99
C SER A 48 1.70 35.31 -6.16
N LEU A 49 1.27 35.84 -7.31
CA LEU A 49 -0.08 35.65 -7.87
C LEU A 49 -0.59 34.23 -7.59
N PRO A 50 -1.91 34.02 -7.37
CA PRO A 50 -2.45 32.71 -7.03
C PRO A 50 -2.00 31.71 -8.11
N SER A 51 -1.05 30.85 -7.73
CA SER A 51 -0.52 29.82 -8.61
C SER A 51 -1.70 28.99 -9.08
N SER A 52 -1.77 28.71 -10.39
CA SER A 52 -2.78 27.78 -10.92
C SER A 52 -2.80 26.52 -10.06
N PRO A 53 -3.98 25.97 -9.75
CA PRO A 53 -4.07 24.74 -8.99
C PRO A 53 -3.27 23.64 -9.69
N GLY A 54 -2.57 22.84 -8.91
CA GLY A 54 -1.66 21.81 -9.38
C GLY A 54 -2.31 20.45 -9.56
N LYS A 55 -1.51 19.52 -10.10
CA LYS A 55 -1.89 18.13 -10.35
C LYS A 55 -1.24 17.20 -9.31
N ALA A 56 -1.97 16.16 -8.93
CA ALA A 56 -1.45 15.04 -8.16
C ALA A 56 -1.42 13.76 -9.01
N LEU A 57 -0.26 13.13 -9.15
CA LEU A 57 -0.15 11.82 -9.79
C LEU A 57 -0.21 10.71 -8.74
N LEU A 58 -1.05 9.70 -9.00
CA LEU A 58 -1.27 8.55 -8.14
C LEU A 58 -0.77 7.26 -8.82
N PHE A 59 0.12 6.54 -8.15
CA PHE A 59 0.76 5.32 -8.66
C PHE A 59 0.24 4.09 -7.94
N ALA A 60 -0.04 3.04 -8.71
CA ALA A 60 -0.58 1.79 -8.18
C ALA A 60 0.50 0.93 -7.51
N GLY A 61 0.08 0.15 -6.51
CA GLY A 61 0.91 -0.79 -5.78
C GLY A 61 0.78 -2.23 -6.27
N LEU A 62 1.35 -3.16 -5.50
CA LEU A 62 1.22 -4.60 -5.74
C LEU A 62 -0.27 -5.03 -5.72
N GLY A 63 -0.64 -5.97 -6.58
CA GLY A 63 -2.05 -6.35 -6.81
C GLY A 63 -2.79 -5.42 -7.77
N SER A 64 -2.08 -4.57 -8.51
CA SER A 64 -2.61 -3.78 -9.62
C SER A 64 -1.92 -4.14 -10.93
N TYR A 65 -2.54 -3.80 -12.06
CA TYR A 65 -2.02 -4.09 -13.40
C TYR A 65 -2.02 -2.83 -14.28
N PRO A 66 -1.22 -1.79 -13.98
CA PRO A 66 -1.18 -0.61 -14.81
C PRO A 66 -0.73 -0.99 -16.22
N HIS A 67 -1.49 -0.56 -17.22
CA HIS A 67 -1.21 -0.77 -18.64
C HIS A 67 -1.89 0.33 -19.46
N THR A 68 -1.45 0.49 -20.70
CA THR A 68 -2.11 1.32 -21.70
C THR A 68 -2.72 0.42 -22.78
N PRO A 69 -3.91 0.74 -23.33
CA PRO A 69 -4.47 0.02 -24.47
C PRO A 69 -3.78 0.40 -25.79
N HIS A 70 -2.91 1.40 -25.80
CA HIS A 70 -2.25 1.90 -27.00
C HIS A 70 -0.94 1.16 -27.27
N ALA A 71 -0.52 1.18 -28.53
CA ALA A 71 0.82 0.75 -28.88
C ALA A 71 1.87 1.61 -28.13
N PRO A 72 2.93 0.99 -27.58
CA PRO A 72 3.98 1.75 -26.92
C PRO A 72 4.73 2.62 -27.92
N THR A 73 5.11 3.82 -27.48
CA THR A 73 5.99 4.70 -28.26
C THR A 73 7.46 4.27 -28.14
N PRO A 74 8.38 4.75 -29.00
CA PRO A 74 9.82 4.50 -28.84
C PRO A 74 10.36 4.80 -27.44
N SER A 75 9.93 5.90 -26.81
CA SER A 75 10.35 6.24 -25.44
C SER A 75 9.85 5.21 -24.42
N SER A 76 8.62 4.72 -24.59
CA SER A 76 8.07 3.65 -23.77
C SER A 76 8.83 2.33 -23.96
N LEU A 77 9.20 1.98 -25.20
CA LEU A 77 9.99 0.76 -25.48
C LEU A 77 11.36 0.82 -24.82
N LYS A 78 12.03 1.98 -24.87
CA LYS A 78 13.32 2.19 -24.19
C LYS A 78 13.23 1.90 -22.69
N ILE A 79 12.16 2.34 -22.03
CA ILE A 79 11.94 2.03 -20.60
C ILE A 79 11.79 0.53 -20.37
N TRP A 80 11.10 -0.19 -21.26
CA TRP A 80 10.95 -1.65 -21.16
C TRP A 80 12.29 -2.38 -21.34
N ASP A 81 13.11 -1.94 -22.29
CA ASP A 81 14.42 -2.52 -22.55
C ASP A 81 15.35 -2.29 -21.35
N GLU A 82 15.48 -1.03 -20.88
CA GLU A 82 16.30 -0.68 -19.72
C GLU A 82 15.87 -1.42 -18.45
N ALA A 83 14.56 -1.53 -18.20
CA ALA A 83 14.06 -2.27 -17.06
C ALA A 83 14.28 -3.78 -17.18
N SER A 84 14.20 -4.34 -18.39
CA SER A 84 14.50 -5.76 -18.62
C SER A 84 15.98 -6.05 -18.37
N ASP A 85 16.87 -5.18 -18.87
CA ASP A 85 18.31 -5.25 -18.63
C ASP A 85 18.63 -5.12 -17.15
N ALA A 86 17.99 -4.17 -16.45
CA ALA A 86 18.16 -3.99 -15.01
C ALA A 86 17.71 -5.20 -14.20
N LEU A 87 16.59 -5.83 -14.59
CA LEU A 87 16.05 -7.01 -13.95
C LEU A 87 16.99 -8.22 -14.16
N LEU A 88 17.55 -8.39 -15.35
CA LEU A 88 18.36 -9.56 -15.70
C LEU A 88 19.84 -9.42 -15.33
N SER A 89 20.33 -8.20 -15.13
CA SER A 89 21.73 -7.94 -14.81
C SER A 89 21.98 -7.92 -13.30
N PRO A 90 23.02 -8.63 -12.80
CA PRO A 90 23.40 -8.55 -11.39
C PRO A 90 23.89 -7.15 -11.03
N ASP A 91 23.74 -6.76 -9.76
CA ASP A 91 24.26 -5.51 -9.23
C ASP A 91 24.91 -5.74 -7.87
N MET A 92 26.24 -5.72 -7.87
CA MET A 92 27.02 -5.99 -6.67
C MET A 92 27.00 -4.84 -5.67
N THR A 93 26.63 -3.62 -6.08
CA THR A 93 26.68 -2.43 -5.22
C THR A 93 25.74 -2.56 -4.03
N PHE A 94 24.53 -3.11 -4.23
CA PHE A 94 23.58 -3.39 -3.16
C PHE A 94 23.16 -4.85 -3.03
N GLY A 95 23.84 -5.76 -3.74
CA GLY A 95 23.72 -7.22 -3.57
C GLY A 95 22.57 -7.86 -4.33
N TYR A 96 22.19 -7.30 -5.48
CA TYR A 96 21.16 -7.84 -6.35
C TYR A 96 21.69 -8.99 -7.21
N GLN A 97 20.95 -10.10 -7.23
CA GLN A 97 21.25 -11.28 -8.05
C GLN A 97 19.99 -11.76 -8.79
N PRO A 98 20.05 -12.00 -10.11
CA PRO A 98 18.91 -12.42 -10.95
C PRO A 98 18.56 -13.91 -10.80
N GLN A 99 18.57 -14.44 -9.58
CA GLN A 99 18.28 -15.86 -9.33
C GLN A 99 16.80 -16.20 -9.63
N GLY A 100 16.56 -17.26 -10.41
CA GLY A 100 15.21 -17.77 -10.67
C GLY A 100 14.37 -16.96 -11.68
N ILE A 101 14.98 -16.04 -12.44
CA ILE A 101 14.27 -15.26 -13.49
C ILE A 101 14.77 -15.56 -14.91
N SER A 102 15.43 -16.71 -15.11
CA SER A 102 15.93 -17.11 -16.44
C SER A 102 14.81 -17.30 -17.47
N ASP A 103 13.58 -17.56 -17.02
CA ASP A 103 12.41 -17.67 -17.89
C ASP A 103 12.05 -16.33 -18.54
N VAL A 104 12.21 -15.22 -17.84
CA VAL A 104 11.97 -13.86 -18.37
C VAL A 104 12.98 -13.53 -19.47
N GLY A 105 14.27 -13.83 -19.26
CA GLY A 105 15.33 -13.54 -20.23
C GLY A 105 15.29 -14.39 -21.50
N ARG A 106 14.53 -15.50 -21.50
CA ARG A 106 14.33 -16.35 -22.69
C ARG A 106 13.23 -15.84 -23.61
N VAL A 107 12.37 -14.94 -23.14
CA VAL A 107 11.30 -14.38 -23.95
C VAL A 107 11.84 -13.24 -24.80
N LYS A 108 11.69 -13.34 -26.11
CA LYS A 108 12.02 -12.25 -27.04
C LYS A 108 11.16 -11.03 -26.68
N GLY A 109 11.80 -9.90 -26.34
CA GLY A 109 11.13 -8.69 -25.83
C GLY A 109 11.11 -8.57 -24.30
N GLY A 110 11.82 -9.46 -23.59
CA GLY A 110 12.13 -9.30 -22.17
C GLY A 110 10.89 -9.29 -21.26
N MET A 111 10.90 -8.41 -20.27
CA MET A 111 9.83 -8.32 -19.27
C MET A 111 8.48 -7.96 -19.89
N ARG A 112 8.46 -7.11 -20.93
CA ARG A 112 7.22 -6.71 -21.60
C ARG A 112 6.50 -7.92 -22.18
N SER A 113 7.20 -8.69 -23.00
CA SER A 113 6.65 -9.88 -23.66
C SER A 113 6.37 -11.02 -22.67
N TRP A 114 7.09 -11.06 -21.53
CA TRP A 114 6.74 -11.99 -20.46
C TRP A 114 5.37 -11.67 -19.83
N VAL A 115 4.99 -10.39 -19.73
CA VAL A 115 3.72 -9.98 -19.11
C VAL A 115 2.55 -9.95 -20.09
N GLU A 116 2.80 -9.69 -21.37
CA GLU A 116 1.77 -9.58 -22.39
C GLU A 116 0.89 -10.84 -22.47
N GLY A 117 -0.44 -10.64 -22.47
CA GLY A 117 -1.42 -11.72 -22.53
C GLY A 117 -1.72 -12.45 -21.21
N ARG A 118 -1.01 -12.15 -20.11
CA ARG A 118 -1.28 -12.76 -18.80
C ARG A 118 -2.29 -11.97 -17.98
N SER A 119 -3.10 -12.68 -17.21
CA SER A 119 -3.98 -12.12 -16.19
C SER A 119 -3.20 -11.70 -14.94
N LEU A 120 -3.78 -10.80 -14.13
CA LEU A 120 -3.17 -10.39 -12.87
C LEU A 120 -2.92 -11.59 -11.94
N ASP A 121 -3.85 -12.56 -11.88
CA ASP A 121 -3.71 -13.74 -11.03
C ASP A 121 -2.52 -14.62 -11.46
N GLU A 122 -2.29 -14.77 -12.77
CA GLU A 122 -1.12 -15.47 -13.30
C GLU A 122 0.17 -14.74 -12.97
N LEU A 123 0.19 -13.42 -13.08
CA LEU A 123 1.33 -12.59 -12.75
C LEU A 123 1.67 -12.67 -11.26
N MET A 124 0.66 -12.63 -10.39
CA MET A 124 0.85 -12.72 -8.94
C MET A 124 1.39 -14.06 -8.45
N ARG A 125 1.52 -15.09 -9.31
CA ARG A 125 2.32 -16.30 -9.04
C ARG A 125 3.82 -16.05 -9.06
N ARG A 126 4.25 -14.96 -9.70
CA ARG A 126 5.62 -14.44 -9.77
C ARG A 126 5.63 -12.98 -9.29
N PRO A 127 5.39 -12.76 -7.99
CA PRO A 127 5.30 -11.41 -7.43
C PRO A 127 6.63 -10.65 -7.53
N ASP A 128 7.75 -11.38 -7.58
CA ASP A 128 9.10 -10.87 -7.81
C ASP A 128 9.22 -10.13 -9.15
N VAL A 129 8.67 -10.70 -10.23
CA VAL A 129 8.64 -10.09 -11.57
C VAL A 129 7.51 -9.07 -11.67
N THR A 130 6.35 -9.37 -11.08
CA THR A 130 5.16 -8.49 -11.13
C THR A 130 5.39 -7.14 -10.46
N ALA A 131 6.13 -7.12 -9.35
CA ALA A 131 6.51 -5.88 -8.68
C ALA A 131 7.34 -4.95 -9.60
N ALA A 132 8.34 -5.51 -10.29
CA ALA A 132 9.15 -4.79 -11.27
C ALA A 132 8.32 -4.33 -12.48
N PHE A 133 7.41 -5.17 -12.96
CA PHE A 133 6.49 -4.84 -14.04
C PHE A 133 5.59 -3.65 -13.69
N ILE A 134 4.97 -3.61 -12.51
CA ILE A 134 4.04 -2.54 -12.11
C ILE A 134 4.76 -1.18 -12.13
N LEU A 135 5.97 -1.15 -11.59
CA LEU A 135 6.82 0.05 -11.63
C LEU A 135 7.15 0.42 -13.08
N THR A 136 7.70 -0.52 -13.84
CA THR A 136 8.15 -0.28 -15.22
C THR A 136 7.02 0.21 -16.11
N SER A 137 5.85 -0.42 -16.02
CA SER A 137 4.66 -0.04 -16.77
C SER A 137 4.23 1.39 -16.45
N SER A 138 4.27 1.78 -15.17
CA SER A 138 3.95 3.16 -14.76
C SER A 138 4.91 4.19 -15.38
N ILE A 139 6.21 3.89 -15.39
CA ILE A 139 7.24 4.76 -15.99
C ILE A 139 7.15 4.78 -17.52
N ALA A 140 6.87 3.64 -18.13
CA ALA A 140 6.70 3.51 -19.57
C ALA A 140 5.47 4.29 -20.08
N ILE A 141 4.38 4.30 -19.30
CA ILE A 141 3.20 5.13 -19.58
C ILE A 141 3.57 6.61 -19.53
N LEU A 142 4.26 7.06 -18.48
CA LEU A 142 4.73 8.44 -18.38
C LEU A 142 5.64 8.82 -19.55
N ALA A 143 6.56 7.94 -19.96
CA ALA A 143 7.47 8.20 -21.08
C ALA A 143 6.71 8.31 -22.41
N SER A 144 5.65 7.52 -22.59
CA SER A 144 4.77 7.63 -23.75
C SER A 144 4.00 8.95 -23.78
N GLU A 145 3.49 9.40 -22.64
CA GLU A 145 2.77 10.68 -22.54
C GLU A 145 3.72 11.87 -22.67
N GLN A 146 4.93 11.78 -22.12
CA GLN A 146 6.00 12.75 -22.31
C GLN A 146 6.30 12.94 -23.80
N GLU A 147 6.49 11.85 -24.54
CA GLU A 147 6.78 11.88 -25.97
C GLU A 147 5.61 12.49 -26.77
N LYS A 148 4.38 12.03 -26.52
CA LYS A 148 3.19 12.51 -27.24
C LYS A 148 2.90 13.99 -27.00
N ALA A 149 3.13 14.47 -25.77
CA ALA A 149 2.83 15.84 -25.39
C ALA A 149 4.04 16.78 -25.52
N GLY A 150 5.23 16.25 -25.84
CA GLY A 150 6.46 17.03 -25.96
C GLY A 150 6.95 17.62 -24.64
N TYR A 151 6.73 16.94 -23.50
CA TYR A 151 7.18 17.44 -22.20
C TYR A 151 8.70 17.29 -22.05
N SER A 152 9.34 18.29 -21.42
CA SER A 152 10.77 18.25 -21.10
C SER A 152 11.12 17.24 -20.01
N THR A 153 10.16 16.89 -19.15
CA THR A 153 10.32 15.95 -18.05
C THR A 153 9.32 14.81 -18.13
N LEU A 154 9.64 13.68 -17.49
CA LEU A 154 8.77 12.52 -17.41
C LEU A 154 7.44 12.84 -16.68
N VAL A 155 7.52 13.70 -15.67
CA VAL A 155 6.35 14.19 -14.93
C VAL A 155 5.68 15.33 -15.71
N PRO A 156 4.35 15.32 -15.91
CA PRO A 156 3.66 16.40 -16.60
C PRO A 156 3.82 17.75 -15.92
N PRO A 157 3.81 18.87 -16.67
CA PRO A 157 3.81 20.22 -16.12
C PRO A 157 2.70 20.43 -15.09
N GLU A 158 2.93 21.31 -14.12
CA GLU A 158 2.01 21.64 -13.02
C GLU A 158 1.73 20.48 -12.06
N THR A 159 2.44 19.36 -12.17
CA THR A 159 2.39 18.33 -11.14
C THR A 159 3.08 18.85 -9.89
N THR A 160 2.33 18.95 -8.80
CA THR A 160 2.82 19.47 -7.52
C THR A 160 3.01 18.35 -6.50
N HIS A 161 2.31 17.22 -6.68
CA HIS A 161 2.35 16.09 -5.75
C HIS A 161 2.42 14.75 -6.48
N LEU A 162 3.18 13.81 -5.91
CA LEU A 162 3.22 12.40 -6.30
C LEU A 162 2.88 11.54 -5.08
N ALA A 163 2.03 10.53 -5.24
CA ALA A 163 1.74 9.58 -4.17
C ALA A 163 1.62 8.15 -4.71
N GLY A 164 2.27 7.22 -4.02
CA GLY A 164 2.32 5.81 -4.40
C GLY A 164 1.54 4.95 -3.42
N HIS A 165 0.72 4.04 -3.92
CA HIS A 165 0.09 3.02 -3.09
C HIS A 165 1.07 1.86 -2.87
N GLY A 166 1.31 1.49 -1.61
CA GLY A 166 2.29 0.47 -1.25
C GLY A 166 3.74 0.90 -1.48
N PHE A 167 4.65 -0.03 -1.20
CA PHE A 167 6.08 0.15 -1.51
C PHE A 167 6.33 0.33 -3.01
N ILE A 168 5.71 -0.51 -3.84
CA ILE A 168 5.91 -0.48 -5.31
C ILE A 168 5.43 0.84 -5.92
N GLY A 169 4.24 1.31 -5.56
CA GLY A 169 3.78 2.62 -6.03
C GLY A 169 4.68 3.75 -5.55
N THR A 170 5.25 3.64 -4.33
CA THR A 170 6.19 4.63 -3.80
C THR A 170 7.50 4.63 -4.60
N LEU A 171 8.05 3.46 -4.96
CA LEU A 171 9.20 3.38 -5.86
C LEU A 171 8.89 4.02 -7.23
N SER A 172 7.72 3.77 -7.81
CA SER A 172 7.31 4.43 -9.06
C SER A 172 7.30 5.95 -8.93
N THR A 173 6.86 6.50 -7.78
CA THR A 173 6.88 7.96 -7.55
C THR A 173 8.30 8.51 -7.46
N LEU A 174 9.22 7.76 -6.84
CA LEU A 174 10.61 8.17 -6.68
C LEU A 174 11.35 8.14 -8.02
N VAL A 175 11.11 7.12 -8.85
CA VAL A 175 11.66 7.03 -10.20
C VAL A 175 11.09 8.13 -11.08
N ALA A 176 9.78 8.37 -11.03
CA ALA A 176 9.14 9.46 -11.78
C ALA A 176 9.71 10.83 -11.37
N ALA A 177 9.97 11.05 -10.07
CA ALA A 177 10.55 12.28 -9.54
C ALA A 177 12.06 12.44 -9.82
N GLY A 178 12.71 11.45 -10.44
CA GLY A 178 14.16 11.43 -10.64
C GLY A 178 14.98 11.27 -9.35
N ARG A 179 14.34 10.91 -8.23
CA ARG A 179 15.02 10.69 -6.93
C ARG A 179 15.64 9.30 -6.81
N LEU A 180 15.26 8.40 -7.71
CA LEU A 180 15.80 7.06 -7.87
C LEU A 180 15.90 6.76 -9.36
N ASP A 181 16.98 6.13 -9.83
CA ASP A 181 17.06 5.68 -11.21
C ASP A 181 16.15 4.45 -11.46
N LEU A 182 15.81 4.21 -12.72
CA LEU A 182 14.91 3.11 -13.11
C LEU A 182 15.50 1.75 -12.73
N ALA A 183 16.79 1.53 -12.98
CA ALA A 183 17.42 0.24 -12.72
C ALA A 183 17.42 -0.13 -11.24
N THR A 184 17.76 0.81 -10.36
CA THR A 184 17.67 0.63 -8.91
C THR A 184 16.22 0.41 -8.47
N GLY A 185 15.26 1.17 -9.01
CA GLY A 185 13.84 0.99 -8.74
C GLY A 185 13.34 -0.41 -9.07
N VAL A 186 13.67 -0.93 -10.26
CA VAL A 186 13.31 -2.28 -10.72
C VAL A 186 13.89 -3.36 -9.80
N ARG A 187 15.18 -3.25 -9.46
CA ARG A 187 15.86 -4.22 -8.61
C ARG A 187 15.31 -4.21 -7.18
N LEU A 188 15.06 -3.03 -6.61
CA LEU A 188 14.43 -2.89 -5.29
C LEU A 188 13.01 -3.46 -5.26
N ALA A 189 12.21 -3.24 -6.30
CA ALA A 189 10.88 -3.81 -6.42
C ALA A 189 10.93 -5.34 -6.36
N ARG A 190 11.87 -5.96 -7.09
CA ARG A 190 12.08 -7.41 -7.05
C ARG A 190 12.61 -7.88 -5.70
N ILE A 191 13.63 -7.23 -5.12
CA ILE A 191 14.19 -7.61 -3.81
C ILE A 191 13.09 -7.60 -2.76
N TYR A 192 12.30 -6.53 -2.71
CA TYR A 192 11.17 -6.39 -1.80
C TYR A 192 10.20 -7.57 -1.94
N ALA A 193 9.75 -7.84 -3.17
CA ALA A 193 8.81 -8.92 -3.46
C ALA A 193 9.38 -10.34 -3.27
N SER A 194 10.71 -10.47 -3.15
CA SER A 194 11.43 -11.74 -2.93
C SER A 194 11.86 -11.94 -1.48
N LEU A 195 11.48 -11.04 -0.57
CA LEU A 195 11.76 -11.22 0.86
C LEU A 195 11.09 -12.51 1.36
N PRO A 196 11.70 -13.22 2.31
CA PRO A 196 11.04 -14.37 2.91
C PRO A 196 9.81 -13.89 3.71
N PRO A 197 8.67 -14.60 3.66
CA PRO A 197 7.49 -14.23 4.44
C PRO A 197 7.66 -14.48 5.94
N SER A 198 8.68 -15.25 6.33
CA SER A 198 8.91 -15.70 7.70
C SER A 198 10.40 -15.94 7.98
N PRO A 199 10.83 -15.92 9.26
CA PRO A 199 12.22 -16.17 9.63
C PRO A 199 12.72 -17.56 9.16
N PRO A 200 14.03 -17.72 8.90
CA PRO A 200 14.62 -19.02 8.59
C PRO A 200 14.26 -20.08 9.64
N GLY A 201 13.87 -21.28 9.17
CA GLY A 201 13.46 -22.38 10.04
C GLY A 201 12.04 -22.27 10.61
N ARG A 202 11.28 -21.22 10.27
CA ARG A 202 9.89 -21.03 10.70
C ARG A 202 8.97 -20.80 9.51
N SER A 203 8.64 -21.85 8.76
CA SER A 203 7.62 -21.73 7.71
C SER A 203 6.24 -21.61 8.36
N ARG A 204 5.55 -20.50 8.12
CA ARG A 204 4.17 -20.29 8.60
C ARG A 204 3.29 -19.84 7.44
N PRO A 205 2.10 -20.44 7.28
CA PRO A 205 1.14 -19.93 6.31
C PRO A 205 0.65 -18.55 6.77
N HIS A 206 0.70 -17.58 5.87
CA HIS A 206 0.09 -16.27 6.05
C HIS A 206 -1.10 -16.11 5.12
N LEU A 207 -2.00 -15.20 5.49
CA LEU A 207 -3.12 -14.79 4.67
C LEU A 207 -3.16 -13.27 4.61
N THR A 208 -3.59 -12.73 3.47
CA THR A 208 -3.92 -11.32 3.31
C THR A 208 -5.30 -11.23 2.70
N THR A 209 -6.21 -10.52 3.36
CA THR A 209 -7.62 -10.45 2.95
C THR A 209 -8.11 -9.01 2.98
N VAL A 210 -8.96 -8.67 2.01
CA VAL A 210 -9.64 -7.38 1.94
C VAL A 210 -10.94 -7.50 2.72
N LEU A 211 -11.14 -6.61 3.70
CA LEU A 211 -12.39 -6.48 4.42
C LEU A 211 -13.11 -5.18 4.04
N SER A 212 -14.44 -5.25 3.98
CA SER A 212 -15.30 -4.08 3.84
C SER A 212 -16.27 -3.97 5.00
N ALA A 213 -16.48 -2.75 5.49
CA ALA A 213 -17.54 -2.44 6.45
C ALA A 213 -18.93 -2.84 5.89
N ARG A 214 -19.68 -3.63 6.66
CA ARG A 214 -20.89 -4.36 6.19
C ARG A 214 -22.04 -3.44 5.76
N HIS A 215 -22.26 -2.34 6.47
CA HIS A 215 -23.35 -1.39 6.16
C HIS A 215 -23.14 -0.56 4.87
N PHE A 216 -22.10 -0.83 4.09
CA PHE A 216 -21.68 0.07 3.02
C PHE A 216 -21.30 -0.60 1.69
N HIS A 217 -21.59 -1.90 1.50
CA HIS A 217 -21.29 -2.59 0.25
C HIS A 217 -22.48 -3.25 -0.45
N SER A 218 -22.56 -2.93 -1.74
CA SER A 218 -23.23 -3.69 -2.81
C SER A 218 -22.36 -4.83 -3.36
N LEU A 219 -21.14 -5.02 -2.82
CA LEU A 219 -20.19 -6.05 -3.25
C LEU A 219 -20.17 -7.29 -2.32
N SER A 220 -20.80 -7.21 -1.14
CA SER A 220 -21.11 -8.41 -0.36
C SER A 220 -22.29 -9.11 -1.03
N SER A 221 -22.11 -10.36 -1.44
CA SER A 221 -23.19 -11.19 -1.99
C SER A 221 -24.44 -11.12 -1.09
N PRO A 222 -25.66 -10.97 -1.65
CA PRO A 222 -26.92 -10.99 -0.89
C PRO A 222 -27.11 -12.25 -0.03
N SER A 223 -26.36 -13.32 -0.31
CA SER A 223 -26.48 -14.63 0.34
C SER A 223 -26.05 -14.68 1.82
N PHE A 224 -25.54 -13.59 2.40
CA PHE A 224 -25.18 -13.50 3.82
C PHE A 224 -25.89 -12.36 4.56
N TYR A 225 -27.11 -11.99 4.11
CA TYR A 225 -28.00 -11.20 4.94
C TYR A 225 -28.46 -12.06 6.12
N VAL A 226 -27.88 -11.82 7.29
CA VAL A 226 -28.41 -12.30 8.56
C VAL A 226 -29.33 -11.19 9.06
N PRO A 227 -30.65 -11.41 9.15
CA PRO A 227 -31.56 -10.43 9.75
C PRO A 227 -31.03 -10.03 11.13
N PRO A 228 -31.21 -8.76 11.57
CA PRO A 228 -30.95 -8.40 12.95
C PRO A 228 -31.61 -9.43 13.87
N ALA A 229 -30.87 -9.94 14.86
CA ALA A 229 -31.45 -10.85 15.83
C ALA A 229 -32.66 -10.15 16.46
N GLU A 230 -33.86 -10.67 16.21
CA GLU A 230 -35.07 -10.26 16.90
C GLU A 230 -34.84 -10.60 18.37
N LEU A 231 -34.50 -9.59 19.17
CA LEU A 231 -34.56 -9.72 20.61
C LEU A 231 -36.03 -10.01 20.97
N PRO A 232 -36.32 -11.08 21.74
CA PRO A 232 -37.68 -11.38 22.13
C PRO A 232 -38.19 -10.25 23.03
N TYR A 233 -39.02 -9.39 22.45
CA TYR A 233 -39.76 -8.38 23.16
C TYR A 233 -40.84 -9.11 23.96
N THR A 234 -40.68 -9.21 25.28
CA THR A 234 -41.74 -9.69 26.19
C THR A 234 -42.75 -8.57 26.39
N PRO A 235 -44.00 -8.69 25.92
CA PRO A 235 -45.03 -7.70 26.12
C PRO A 235 -45.74 -7.98 27.44
N SER A 236 -45.16 -7.51 28.54
CA SER A 236 -45.81 -7.55 29.86
C SER A 236 -45.36 -6.34 30.66
N ASP A 237 -45.92 -5.20 30.31
CA ASP A 237 -46.39 -4.20 31.29
C ASP A 237 -47.25 -3.17 30.55
N LEU A 238 -48.56 -3.40 30.63
CA LEU A 238 -49.60 -2.49 30.14
C LEU A 238 -49.73 -1.33 31.13
N SER A 239 -49.60 -0.11 30.63
CA SER A 239 -50.18 1.10 31.21
C SER A 239 -50.97 1.84 30.11
N PRO A 240 -52.08 2.51 30.47
CA PRO A 240 -53.15 2.88 29.54
C PRO A 240 -52.78 4.05 28.61
N PRO A 241 -53.54 4.29 27.53
CA PRO A 241 -53.15 5.20 26.47
C PRO A 241 -53.31 6.64 26.93
N VAL A 242 -52.20 7.38 26.99
CA VAL A 242 -52.23 8.84 27.00
C VAL A 242 -52.25 9.30 25.54
N SER A 243 -53.19 10.20 25.29
CA SER A 243 -53.53 10.84 24.03
C SER A 243 -52.34 11.26 23.18
N SER A 244 -52.52 11.01 21.90
CA SER A 244 -51.80 11.53 20.75
C SER A 244 -51.71 13.06 20.76
N GLU A 245 -50.56 13.61 21.10
CA GLU A 245 -50.11 14.92 20.63
C GLU A 245 -48.58 14.88 20.40
N ASP A 246 -48.21 15.11 19.14
CA ASP A 246 -46.94 15.70 18.67
C ASP A 246 -45.65 15.32 19.40
N TYR A 247 -45.09 14.16 19.05
CA TYR A 247 -43.65 13.97 19.11
C TYR A 247 -43.10 13.70 17.72
N ASP A 248 -42.70 14.80 17.09
CA ASP A 248 -41.92 14.86 15.87
C ASP A 248 -40.50 14.29 16.16
N SER A 249 -40.39 12.96 16.23
CA SER A 249 -39.13 12.26 16.50
C SER A 249 -38.26 12.13 15.24
N ALA A 250 -38.07 13.25 14.52
CA ALA A 250 -37.18 13.37 13.37
C ALA A 250 -35.77 13.90 13.73
N GLU A 251 -35.47 14.11 15.02
CA GLU A 251 -34.19 14.72 15.45
C GLU A 251 -33.12 13.71 15.92
N SER A 252 -33.44 12.43 16.11
CA SER A 252 -32.47 11.41 16.53
C SER A 252 -31.56 10.92 15.39
N GLU A 253 -31.92 11.15 14.12
CA GLU A 253 -31.13 10.69 12.96
C GLU A 253 -30.12 11.69 12.40
N LYS A 254 -29.92 12.85 13.03
CA LYS A 254 -28.94 13.86 12.55
C LYS A 254 -27.51 13.63 13.05
N VAL A 255 -27.15 12.44 13.55
CA VAL A 255 -25.73 12.07 13.58
C VAL A 255 -25.28 11.89 12.13
N SER A 256 -24.66 12.93 11.58
CA SER A 256 -24.30 12.97 10.16
C SER A 256 -23.63 11.66 9.73
N MET A 257 -24.06 11.10 8.61
CA MET A 257 -23.52 9.86 8.03
C MET A 257 -21.98 9.75 8.04
N PRO A 258 -21.20 10.84 7.86
CA PRO A 258 -19.76 10.84 8.07
C PRO A 258 -19.29 10.42 9.48
N VAL A 259 -19.99 10.82 10.54
CA VAL A 259 -19.67 10.46 11.94
C VAL A 259 -19.96 8.98 12.20
N LYS A 260 -21.10 8.46 11.74
CA LYS A 260 -21.43 7.03 11.82
C LYS A 260 -20.35 6.16 11.13
N ARG A 261 -19.87 6.57 9.94
CA ARG A 261 -18.80 5.84 9.20
C ARG A 261 -17.46 5.84 9.93
N ARG A 262 -17.04 6.99 10.47
CA ARG A 262 -15.80 7.09 11.25
C ARG A 262 -15.86 6.18 12.46
N ARG A 263 -17.03 6.07 13.08
CA ARG A 263 -17.28 5.17 14.20
C ARG A 263 -17.16 3.70 13.80
N VAL A 264 -17.71 3.27 12.66
CA VAL A 264 -17.60 1.87 12.22
C VAL A 264 -16.16 1.45 11.95
N MET A 265 -15.38 2.24 11.20
CA MET A 265 -13.97 1.90 10.95
C MET A 265 -13.16 1.87 12.25
N GLN A 266 -13.43 2.80 13.18
CA GLN A 266 -12.79 2.78 14.49
C GLN A 266 -13.14 1.51 15.27
N LEU A 267 -14.41 1.11 15.30
CA LEU A 267 -14.85 -0.14 15.94
C LEU A 267 -14.17 -1.38 15.34
N ILE A 268 -14.06 -1.45 14.01
CA ILE A 268 -13.34 -2.56 13.35
C ILE A 268 -11.87 -2.60 13.80
N LEU A 269 -11.20 -1.44 13.83
CA LEU A 269 -9.80 -1.36 14.25
C LEU A 269 -9.65 -1.69 15.75
N ASP A 270 -10.59 -1.27 16.58
CA ASP A 270 -10.59 -1.56 18.02
C ASP A 270 -10.73 -3.06 18.28
N GLU A 271 -11.62 -3.77 17.55
CA GLU A 271 -11.74 -5.23 17.65
C GLU A 271 -10.48 -5.95 17.17
N ILE A 272 -9.86 -5.52 16.06
CA ILE A 272 -8.59 -6.09 15.60
C ILE A 272 -7.50 -5.91 16.66
N HIS A 273 -7.37 -4.71 17.24
CA HIS A 273 -6.40 -4.47 18.31
C HIS A 273 -6.73 -5.24 19.60
N GLY A 274 -8.00 -5.54 19.87
CA GLY A 274 -8.43 -6.41 20.96
C GLY A 274 -7.86 -7.83 20.80
N LEU A 275 -8.09 -8.42 19.62
CA LEU A 275 -7.55 -9.75 19.28
C LEU A 275 -6.02 -9.76 19.28
N GLU A 276 -5.36 -8.68 18.85
CA GLU A 276 -3.91 -8.57 18.92
C GLU A 276 -3.37 -8.74 20.35
N LYS A 277 -4.05 -8.20 21.36
CA LYS A 277 -3.67 -8.36 22.77
C LYS A 277 -3.89 -9.81 23.23
N GLU A 278 -5.02 -10.40 22.87
CA GLU A 278 -5.33 -11.80 23.21
C GLU A 278 -4.28 -12.76 22.67
N TRP A 279 -3.85 -12.59 21.41
CA TRP A 279 -2.78 -13.44 20.86
C TRP A 279 -1.44 -13.22 21.55
N ILE A 280 -1.09 -11.98 21.91
CA ILE A 280 0.15 -11.69 22.65
C ILE A 280 0.14 -12.41 23.99
N GLU A 281 -0.99 -12.43 24.71
CA GLU A 281 -1.14 -13.09 26.00
C GLU A 281 -1.13 -14.62 25.88
N GLN A 282 -1.71 -15.16 24.80
CA GLN A 282 -1.78 -16.60 24.55
C GLN A 282 -0.51 -17.18 23.89
N SER A 283 0.38 -16.32 23.39
CA SER A 283 1.59 -16.72 22.69
C SER A 283 2.55 -17.48 23.61
N LYS A 284 2.68 -18.78 23.38
CA LYS A 284 3.71 -19.64 24.00
C LYS A 284 4.93 -19.73 23.08
N ASP A 285 6.10 -19.94 23.68
CA ASP A 285 7.43 -19.97 23.05
C ASP A 285 7.43 -20.42 21.57
N GLY A 286 7.49 -19.45 20.66
CA GLY A 286 7.71 -19.69 19.23
C GLY A 286 6.47 -20.02 18.38
N GLN A 287 5.24 -19.88 18.90
CA GLN A 287 3.96 -20.07 18.17
C GLN A 287 3.09 -18.79 18.20
N GLU A 288 3.71 -17.62 18.03
CA GLU A 288 2.97 -16.33 18.00
C GLU A 288 2.02 -16.25 16.79
N GLU A 289 0.73 -16.45 17.01
CA GLU A 289 -0.32 -16.05 16.06
C GLU A 289 -0.45 -14.53 16.07
N TRP A 290 -0.60 -13.91 14.91
CA TRP A 290 -0.79 -12.46 14.84
C TRP A 290 -1.33 -12.03 13.49
N ALA A 291 -2.28 -11.10 13.50
CA ALA A 291 -2.75 -10.39 12.34
C ALA A 291 -3.01 -8.92 12.68
N GLY A 292 -3.06 -8.07 11.67
CA GLY A 292 -3.40 -6.66 11.88
C GLY A 292 -3.85 -6.00 10.58
N ALA A 293 -4.47 -4.82 10.72
CA ALA A 293 -4.87 -4.00 9.58
C ALA A 293 -3.62 -3.39 8.91
N GLY A 294 -2.99 -4.13 8.01
CA GLY A 294 -1.78 -3.68 7.30
C GLY A 294 -2.04 -2.48 6.38
N ILE A 295 -3.23 -2.39 5.78
CA ILE A 295 -3.56 -1.29 4.86
C ILE A 295 -4.94 -0.72 5.15
N ILE A 296 -5.03 0.60 5.38
CA ILE A 296 -6.30 1.33 5.44
C ILE A 296 -6.51 2.07 4.12
N ASN A 297 -7.25 1.42 3.22
CA ASN A 297 -7.47 1.90 1.85
C ASN A 297 -8.45 3.09 1.80
N SER A 298 -9.54 3.02 2.55
CA SER A 298 -10.55 4.08 2.62
C SER A 298 -11.27 4.04 3.97
N SER A 299 -12.26 4.91 4.16
CA SER A 299 -13.14 4.83 5.34
C SER A 299 -14.03 3.57 5.38
N LYS A 300 -13.96 2.69 4.37
CA LYS A 300 -14.86 1.53 4.21
C LYS A 300 -14.13 0.22 3.97
N VAL A 301 -12.91 0.30 3.43
CA VAL A 301 -12.15 -0.86 2.96
C VAL A 301 -10.78 -0.83 3.62
N LEU A 302 -10.38 -1.95 4.18
CA LEU A 302 -9.07 -2.19 4.74
C LEU A 302 -8.56 -3.56 4.30
N VAL A 303 -7.25 -3.77 4.41
CA VAL A 303 -6.61 -5.05 4.14
C VAL A 303 -5.96 -5.51 5.43
N VAL A 304 -6.28 -6.74 5.83
CA VAL A 304 -5.71 -7.40 7.00
C VAL A 304 -4.69 -8.41 6.52
N SER A 305 -3.52 -8.43 7.16
CA SER A 305 -2.43 -9.36 6.86
C SER A 305 -1.92 -9.98 8.16
N GLY A 306 -1.61 -11.26 8.13
CA GLY A 306 -1.21 -11.99 9.33
C GLY A 306 -1.01 -13.47 9.12
N THR A 307 -0.82 -14.21 10.20
CA THR A 307 -0.89 -15.67 10.20
C THR A 307 -2.30 -16.12 9.80
N HIS A 308 -2.39 -17.27 9.14
CA HIS A 308 -3.65 -17.76 8.58
C HIS A 308 -4.77 -17.86 9.64
N GLN A 309 -4.48 -18.44 10.81
CA GLN A 309 -5.49 -18.63 11.86
C GLN A 309 -5.94 -17.29 12.47
N ALA A 310 -5.01 -16.37 12.74
CA ALA A 310 -5.35 -15.03 13.23
C ALA A 310 -6.28 -14.25 12.28
N ILE A 311 -6.08 -14.37 10.96
CA ILE A 311 -6.97 -13.74 9.98
C ILE A 311 -8.38 -14.35 10.00
N LEU A 312 -8.49 -15.68 10.09
CA LEU A 312 -9.80 -16.33 10.19
C LEU A 312 -10.57 -15.90 11.45
N GLN A 313 -9.87 -15.76 12.59
CA GLN A 313 -10.47 -15.25 13.83
C GLN A 313 -10.96 -13.80 13.69
N ILE A 314 -10.18 -12.92 13.02
CA ILE A 314 -10.63 -11.56 12.71
C ILE A 314 -11.91 -11.59 11.86
N ILE A 315 -11.93 -12.39 10.80
CA ILE A 315 -13.10 -12.51 9.91
C ILE A 315 -14.32 -12.95 10.71
N GLU A 316 -14.21 -14.04 11.46
CA GLU A 316 -15.28 -14.59 12.27
C GLU A 316 -15.80 -13.56 13.28
N ARG A 317 -14.90 -12.93 14.04
CA ARG A 317 -15.24 -11.94 15.06
C ARG A 317 -15.98 -10.73 14.47
N LEU A 318 -15.47 -10.17 13.38
CA LEU A 318 -16.08 -9.00 12.73
C LEU A 318 -17.43 -9.32 12.06
N GLN A 319 -17.63 -10.56 11.59
CA GLN A 319 -18.90 -11.02 11.05
C GLN A 319 -19.95 -11.23 12.15
N GLN A 320 -19.57 -11.86 13.27
CA GLN A 320 -20.43 -12.04 14.45
C GLN A 320 -20.91 -10.69 14.99
N LEU A 321 -20.04 -9.69 15.01
CA LEU A 321 -20.36 -8.32 15.44
C LEU A 321 -21.06 -7.48 14.35
N ASN A 322 -21.32 -8.04 13.18
CA ASN A 322 -21.95 -7.33 12.05
C ASN A 322 -21.18 -6.06 11.59
N LEU A 323 -19.86 -6.02 11.81
CA LEU A 323 -19.03 -4.85 11.52
C LEU A 323 -18.47 -4.87 10.09
N ALA A 324 -17.96 -6.02 9.64
CA ALA A 324 -17.30 -6.16 8.34
C ALA A 324 -17.49 -7.55 7.74
N ASN A 325 -17.30 -7.63 6.42
CA ASN A 325 -17.28 -8.88 5.65
C ASN A 325 -15.97 -9.00 4.87
N PRO A 326 -15.44 -10.22 4.68
CA PRO A 326 -14.39 -10.47 3.70
C PRO A 326 -14.92 -10.23 2.29
N VAL A 327 -14.08 -9.62 1.46
CA VAL A 327 -14.39 -9.31 0.07
C VAL A 327 -13.60 -10.23 -0.86
N MET A 328 -12.29 -10.33 -0.64
CA MET A 328 -11.39 -11.17 -1.43
C MET A 328 -10.08 -11.41 -0.71
N ASP A 329 -9.48 -12.56 -0.95
CA ASP A 329 -8.10 -12.82 -0.56
C ASP A 329 -7.13 -12.27 -1.61
N VAL A 330 -6.01 -11.76 -1.14
CA VAL A 330 -4.95 -11.19 -1.97
C VAL A 330 -3.73 -12.06 -1.86
N HIS A 331 -3.25 -12.57 -2.99
CA HIS A 331 -2.09 -13.45 -3.05
C HIS A 331 -0.77 -12.68 -2.89
N MET A 332 -0.52 -12.17 -1.68
CA MET A 332 0.68 -11.41 -1.35
C MET A 332 1.85 -12.35 -1.02
N PRO A 333 3.08 -12.10 -1.52
CA PRO A 333 4.24 -12.94 -1.22
C PRO A 333 4.64 -12.93 0.25
N CYS A 334 4.33 -11.85 0.97
CA CYS A 334 4.66 -11.66 2.38
C CYS A 334 3.53 -10.91 3.09
N PRO A 335 3.43 -11.04 4.42
CA PRO A 335 2.52 -10.23 5.24
C PRO A 335 3.07 -8.81 5.44
N TYR A 336 3.21 -8.03 4.36
CA TYR A 336 3.72 -6.64 4.44
C TYR A 336 2.85 -5.74 5.30
N HIS A 337 3.42 -4.63 5.75
CA HIS A 337 2.78 -3.68 6.65
C HIS A 337 2.41 -4.30 8.00
N THR A 338 3.17 -5.31 8.44
CA THR A 338 2.96 -6.00 9.72
C THR A 338 4.25 -6.26 10.47
N LYS A 339 4.14 -6.45 11.79
CA LYS A 339 5.27 -6.83 12.64
C LYS A 339 5.90 -8.19 12.27
N LEU A 340 5.19 -9.05 11.53
CA LEU A 340 5.72 -10.34 11.07
C LEU A 340 6.94 -10.16 10.15
N MET A 341 7.05 -9.01 9.47
CA MET A 341 8.19 -8.67 8.61
C MET A 341 9.41 -8.11 9.36
N ASN A 342 9.38 -7.98 10.69
CA ASN A 342 10.51 -7.46 11.47
C ASN A 342 11.82 -8.23 11.23
N HIS A 343 11.74 -9.53 10.95
CA HIS A 343 12.91 -10.36 10.67
C HIS A 343 13.64 -9.97 9.37
N ALA A 344 12.94 -9.38 8.40
CA ALA A 344 13.50 -8.95 7.13
C ALA A 344 14.11 -7.54 7.18
N VAL A 345 13.76 -6.75 8.20
CA VAL A 345 14.17 -5.34 8.35
C VAL A 345 15.69 -5.13 8.31
N PRO A 346 16.53 -5.88 9.06
CA PRO A 346 17.97 -5.65 9.04
C PRO A 346 18.57 -5.83 7.65
N LYS A 347 18.26 -6.95 7.00
CA LYS A 347 18.77 -7.24 5.65
C LYS A 347 18.27 -6.22 4.62
N PHE A 348 17.01 -5.80 4.73
CA PHE A 348 16.46 -4.83 3.78
C PHE A 348 17.00 -3.42 3.99
N ARG A 349 17.27 -3.02 5.25
CA ARG A 349 17.98 -1.78 5.57
C ARG A 349 19.34 -1.74 4.89
N ASP A 350 20.14 -2.81 5.00
CA ASP A 350 21.47 -2.86 4.37
C ASP A 350 21.41 -2.68 2.86
N VAL A 351 20.34 -3.16 2.21
CA VAL A 351 20.10 -2.95 0.78
C VAL A 351 19.79 -1.47 0.51
N LEU A 352 18.85 -0.87 1.24
CA LEU A 352 18.45 0.52 1.06
C LEU A 352 19.58 1.51 1.32
N GLU A 353 20.42 1.27 2.32
CA GLU A 353 21.56 2.13 2.67
C GLU A 353 22.66 2.14 1.58
N ARG A 354 22.72 1.10 0.73
CA ARG A 354 23.66 1.00 -0.38
C ARG A 354 23.12 1.57 -1.70
N CYS A 355 21.84 1.89 -1.77
CA CYS A 355 21.26 2.48 -2.97
C CYS A 355 21.74 3.91 -3.18
N HIS A 356 21.93 4.29 -4.44
CA HIS A 356 22.15 5.68 -4.81
C HIS A 356 20.81 6.40 -4.91
N TYR A 357 20.72 7.56 -4.25
CA TYR A 357 19.55 8.43 -4.28
C TYR A 357 19.96 9.81 -4.78
N SER A 358 19.16 10.37 -5.67
CA SER A 358 19.40 11.71 -6.21
C SER A 358 18.68 12.76 -5.39
N ASP A 359 19.41 13.82 -5.01
CA ASP A 359 18.81 15.00 -4.41
C ASP A 359 18.31 15.96 -5.51
N VAL A 360 17.10 15.71 -5.98
CA VAL A 360 16.44 16.57 -6.97
C VAL A 360 15.70 17.68 -6.24
N SER A 361 16.32 18.85 -6.15
CA SER A 361 15.68 20.06 -5.64
C SER A 361 14.67 20.62 -6.66
N GLY A 362 13.57 21.21 -6.17
CA GLY A 362 12.57 21.89 -7.02
C GLY A 362 11.54 21.01 -7.74
N GLY A 363 11.52 19.69 -7.48
CA GLY A 363 10.51 18.77 -8.02
C GLY A 363 9.19 18.72 -7.21
N PRO A 364 8.19 17.94 -7.67
CA PRO A 364 6.94 17.74 -6.95
C PRO A 364 7.15 17.10 -5.56
N VAL A 365 6.23 17.37 -4.65
CA VAL A 365 6.20 16.76 -3.32
C VAL A 365 5.86 15.28 -3.44
N VAL A 366 6.80 14.41 -3.08
CA VAL A 366 6.54 12.97 -2.96
C VAL A 366 5.99 12.68 -1.56
N LEU A 367 4.76 12.17 -1.48
CA LEU A 367 4.14 11.76 -0.21
C LEU A 367 4.43 10.29 0.09
N ASP A 368 4.84 10.03 1.32
CA ASP A 368 4.94 8.70 1.90
C ASP A 368 3.55 8.25 2.42
N PRO A 369 2.99 7.13 1.93
CA PRO A 369 1.69 6.63 2.34
C PRO A 369 1.64 6.01 3.75
N VAL A 370 2.79 5.74 4.38
CA VAL A 370 2.89 5.24 5.76
C VAL A 370 2.81 6.41 6.73
N THR A 371 3.66 7.43 6.56
CA THR A 371 3.66 8.61 7.45
C THR A 371 2.62 9.66 7.08
N THR A 372 2.12 9.63 5.84
CA THR A 372 1.18 10.61 5.25
C THR A 372 1.79 12.00 5.09
N ARG A 373 3.12 12.10 5.07
CA ARG A 373 3.87 13.36 4.95
C ARG A 373 4.78 13.32 3.73
N GLN A 374 5.43 14.44 3.42
CA GLN A 374 6.51 14.43 2.43
C GLN A 374 7.56 13.40 2.86
N ILE A 375 8.01 12.59 1.91
CA ILE A 375 9.00 11.55 2.16
C ILE A 375 10.33 12.19 2.59
N GLY A 376 10.87 11.68 3.70
CA GLY A 376 12.16 12.11 4.24
C GLY A 376 13.34 11.41 3.57
N PRO A 377 14.47 11.26 4.28
CA PRO A 377 15.65 10.55 3.77
C PRO A 377 15.30 9.12 3.33
N LEU A 378 15.49 8.83 2.04
CA LEU A 378 14.85 7.69 1.37
C LEU A 378 15.21 6.33 1.98
N ALA A 379 16.48 6.09 2.31
CA ALA A 379 16.91 4.84 2.94
C ALA A 379 16.13 4.53 4.24
N THR A 380 15.90 5.55 5.06
CA THR A 380 15.17 5.41 6.34
C THR A 380 13.65 5.44 6.16
N ALA A 381 13.15 6.26 5.23
CA ALA A 381 11.71 6.45 5.01
C ALA A 381 11.05 5.24 4.34
N LEU A 382 11.81 4.48 3.56
CA LEU A 382 11.32 3.30 2.84
C LEU A 382 11.18 2.06 3.74
N LEU A 383 11.95 1.97 4.82
CA LEU A 383 11.98 0.79 5.70
C LEU A 383 10.64 0.49 6.41
N PRO A 384 9.90 1.49 6.95
CA PRO A 384 8.58 1.29 7.54
C PRO A 384 7.55 0.64 6.59
N HIS A 385 7.75 0.67 5.27
CA HIS A 385 6.83 -0.01 4.35
C HIS A 385 6.78 -1.52 4.54
N LEU A 386 7.78 -2.14 5.18
CA LEU A 386 7.71 -3.56 5.53
C LEU A 386 6.77 -3.85 6.70
N THR A 387 6.75 -2.98 7.71
CA THR A 387 6.21 -3.34 9.03
C THR A 387 5.12 -2.41 9.54
N ALA A 388 5.11 -1.16 9.09
CA ALA A 388 4.12 -0.17 9.51
C ALA A 388 2.91 -0.18 8.59
N GLN A 389 1.75 0.11 9.19
CA GLN A 389 0.47 0.21 8.50
C GLN A 389 0.50 1.29 7.41
N LEU A 390 0.07 0.92 6.21
CA LEU A 390 -0.15 1.85 5.13
C LEU A 390 -1.49 2.59 5.30
N ARG A 391 -1.48 3.92 5.22
CA ARG A 391 -2.62 4.78 5.55
C ARG A 391 -3.14 5.55 4.34
N TRP A 392 -3.47 4.82 3.27
CA TRP A 392 -3.88 5.40 1.99
C TRP A 392 -5.04 6.40 2.13
N HIS A 393 -6.04 6.05 2.93
CA HIS A 393 -7.14 6.96 3.29
C HIS A 393 -6.65 8.34 3.73
N LYS A 394 -5.68 8.39 4.65
CA LYS A 394 -5.13 9.63 5.20
C LYS A 394 -4.25 10.35 4.17
N THR A 395 -3.53 9.62 3.33
CA THR A 395 -2.78 10.18 2.20
C THR A 395 -3.71 10.94 1.25
N LEU A 396 -4.84 10.33 0.87
CA LEU A 396 -5.85 10.98 0.04
C LEU A 396 -6.45 12.21 0.74
N VAL A 397 -6.85 12.07 2.01
CA VAL A 397 -7.37 13.20 2.82
C VAL A 397 -6.41 14.38 2.81
N ARG A 398 -5.11 14.14 2.97
CA ARG A 398 -4.10 15.20 2.93
C ARG A 398 -4.05 15.88 1.57
N LEU A 399 -4.11 15.11 0.49
CA LEU A 399 -4.06 15.63 -0.87
C LEU A 399 -5.29 16.47 -1.24
N TYR A 400 -6.51 16.14 -0.79
CA TYR A 400 -7.71 16.87 -1.22
C TYR A 400 -8.25 17.90 -0.21
N SER A 401 -7.87 17.83 1.07
CA SER A 401 -8.49 18.71 2.09
C SER A 401 -7.85 20.09 2.14
N SER A 402 -6.52 20.16 2.16
CA SER A 402 -5.77 21.42 2.24
C SER A 402 -4.32 21.24 1.76
N PRO A 403 -4.10 20.81 0.50
CA PRO A 403 -2.75 20.71 -0.04
C PRO A 403 -2.17 22.11 -0.27
N ASN A 404 -0.85 22.24 -0.15
CA ASN A 404 -0.12 23.44 -0.54
C ASN A 404 0.99 23.03 -1.53
N PRO A 405 0.93 23.44 -2.80
CA PRO A 405 -0.14 24.23 -3.45
C PRO A 405 -1.47 23.45 -3.60
N GLN A 406 -2.56 24.17 -3.90
CA GLN A 406 -3.89 23.57 -4.10
C GLN A 406 -3.85 22.50 -5.20
N ILE A 407 -4.63 21.42 -5.06
CA ILE A 407 -4.79 20.37 -6.09
C ILE A 407 -6.24 20.35 -6.55
N ASP A 408 -6.46 20.50 -7.85
CA ASP A 408 -7.77 20.38 -8.51
C ASP A 408 -7.86 19.15 -9.44
N ARG A 409 -6.71 18.56 -9.80
CA ARG A 409 -6.63 17.42 -10.72
C ARG A 409 -5.84 16.27 -10.13
N PHE A 410 -6.46 15.10 -10.10
CA PHE A 410 -5.82 13.84 -9.72
C PHE A 410 -5.73 12.94 -10.93
N ILE A 411 -4.53 12.40 -11.17
CA ILE A 411 -4.26 11.58 -12.33
C ILE A 411 -3.74 10.23 -11.86
N THR A 412 -4.49 9.15 -12.09
CA THR A 412 -3.98 7.79 -11.83
C THR A 412 -3.19 7.31 -13.04
N VAL A 413 -2.00 6.75 -12.83
CA VAL A 413 -1.13 6.32 -13.94
C VAL A 413 -1.50 4.91 -14.41
N GLY A 414 -2.12 4.82 -15.60
CA GLY A 414 -2.49 3.56 -16.27
C GLY A 414 -3.90 3.02 -15.96
N ARG A 415 -4.46 2.25 -16.89
CA ARG A 415 -5.85 1.71 -16.82
C ARG A 415 -6.09 0.81 -15.61
N GLY A 416 -5.08 0.07 -15.16
CA GLY A 416 -5.14 -0.78 -13.97
C GLY A 416 -5.02 -0.05 -12.63
N ALA A 417 -4.78 1.27 -12.64
CA ALA A 417 -4.77 2.10 -11.42
C ALA A 417 -6.14 2.68 -11.07
N LYS A 418 -7.21 2.33 -11.82
CA LYS A 418 -8.59 2.79 -11.62
C LYS A 418 -9.10 2.62 -10.18
N GLY A 419 -8.64 1.58 -9.48
CA GLY A 419 -8.95 1.35 -8.07
C GLY A 419 -8.60 2.55 -7.18
N LEU A 420 -7.48 3.24 -7.45
CA LEU A 420 -7.08 4.46 -6.75
C LEU A 420 -8.09 5.59 -6.96
N GLY A 421 -8.55 5.78 -8.20
CA GLY A 421 -9.55 6.78 -8.54
C GLY A 421 -10.92 6.49 -7.91
N ILE A 422 -11.32 5.21 -7.81
CA ILE A 422 -12.53 4.80 -7.10
C ILE A 422 -12.43 5.12 -5.60
N MET A 423 -11.31 4.78 -4.97
CA MET A 423 -11.06 5.09 -3.56
C MET A 423 -11.10 6.60 -3.32
N LEU A 424 -10.43 7.40 -4.15
CA LEU A 424 -10.46 8.85 -4.08
C LEU A 424 -11.88 9.42 -4.24
N ARG A 425 -12.66 8.98 -5.23
CA ARG A 425 -14.08 9.38 -5.38
C ARG A 425 -14.89 9.08 -4.12
N GLY A 426 -14.63 7.95 -3.46
CA GLY A 426 -15.26 7.60 -2.19
C GLY A 426 -14.95 8.60 -1.08
N GLU A 427 -13.70 9.05 -0.99
CA GLU A 427 -13.25 10.03 0.00
C GLU A 427 -13.70 11.45 -0.29
N LEU A 428 -13.74 11.88 -1.56
CA LEU A 428 -14.18 13.22 -1.95
C LEU A 428 -15.62 13.54 -1.53
N LYS A 429 -16.47 12.52 -1.33
CA LYS A 429 -17.83 12.68 -0.78
C LYS A 429 -17.85 13.26 0.63
N ARG A 430 -16.70 13.37 1.30
CA ARG A 430 -16.56 13.93 2.66
C ARG A 430 -16.17 15.41 2.66
N ARG A 431 -15.88 15.99 1.49
CA ARG A 431 -15.56 17.42 1.39
C ARG A 431 -16.80 18.24 1.74
N ALA A 432 -16.55 19.43 2.30
CA ALA A 432 -17.61 20.36 2.63
C ALA A 432 -18.45 20.69 1.39
N GLN A 433 -19.75 20.91 1.59
CA GLN A 433 -20.62 21.38 0.52
C GLN A 433 -20.09 22.71 -0.03
N GLY A 434 -20.00 22.83 -1.36
CA GLY A 434 -19.43 24.01 -2.02
C GLY A 434 -17.90 24.03 -2.16
N ALA A 435 -17.18 22.98 -1.73
CA ALA A 435 -15.75 22.89 -1.97
C ALA A 435 -15.43 22.87 -3.48
N ALA A 436 -14.36 23.56 -3.89
CA ALA A 436 -13.94 23.67 -5.29
C ALA A 436 -13.88 22.30 -5.99
N PRO A 437 -14.34 22.17 -7.24
CA PRO A 437 -14.41 20.87 -7.93
C PRO A 437 -13.01 20.24 -8.04
N ILE A 438 -12.98 18.91 -7.97
CA ILE A 438 -11.77 18.11 -8.21
C ILE A 438 -12.06 17.14 -9.35
N THR A 439 -11.20 17.15 -10.36
CA THR A 439 -11.25 16.23 -11.50
C THR A 439 -10.36 15.02 -11.25
N ILE A 440 -10.82 13.84 -11.63
CA ILE A 440 -10.05 12.59 -11.54
C ILE A 440 -9.94 11.99 -12.94
N GLU A 441 -8.71 11.82 -13.40
CA GLU A 441 -8.34 11.36 -14.73
C GLU A 441 -7.50 10.09 -14.66
N GLU A 442 -7.46 9.35 -15.76
CA GLU A 442 -6.63 8.16 -15.93
C GLU A 442 -5.64 8.44 -17.06
N MET A 443 -4.35 8.45 -16.75
CA MET A 443 -3.29 8.66 -17.74
C MET A 443 -3.03 7.39 -18.55
N GLY A 444 -2.72 7.55 -19.83
CA GLY A 444 -2.42 6.43 -20.72
C GLY A 444 -3.65 5.61 -21.12
N VAL A 445 -4.84 6.00 -20.67
CA VAL A 445 -6.12 5.53 -21.20
C VAL A 445 -6.54 6.61 -22.20
N GLY A 446 -6.48 6.32 -23.50
CA GLY A 446 -6.86 7.31 -24.51
C GLY A 446 -8.26 7.85 -24.24
N ALA A 447 -8.60 8.99 -24.88
CA ALA A 447 -9.99 9.43 -24.95
C ALA A 447 -10.83 8.19 -25.26
N ARG A 448 -11.72 7.81 -24.32
CA ARG A 448 -12.58 6.64 -24.48
C ARG A 448 -13.09 6.72 -25.89
N ASP A 449 -12.77 5.72 -26.71
CA ASP A 449 -13.24 5.72 -28.08
C ASP A 449 -14.77 5.85 -28.00
N GLU A 450 -15.28 7.05 -28.29
CA GLU A 450 -16.68 7.38 -28.08
C GLU A 450 -17.53 6.45 -28.93
N ARG A 451 -16.95 5.91 -30.00
CA ARG A 451 -17.50 4.85 -30.84
C ARG A 451 -17.80 3.59 -30.05
N ILE A 452 -16.87 3.09 -29.23
CA ILE A 452 -17.09 1.92 -28.37
C ILE A 452 -18.12 2.26 -27.28
N THR A 453 -18.07 3.46 -26.72
CA THR A 453 -19.05 3.90 -25.70
C THR A 453 -20.46 4.04 -26.28
N ARG A 454 -20.60 4.49 -27.54
CA ARG A 454 -21.89 4.53 -28.27
C ARG A 454 -22.38 3.13 -28.63
N ILE A 455 -21.51 2.23 -29.10
CA ILE A 455 -21.87 0.84 -29.41
C ILE A 455 -22.38 0.12 -28.16
N LEU A 456 -21.78 0.37 -26.99
CA LEU A 456 -22.23 -0.22 -25.72
C LEU A 456 -23.48 0.45 -25.12
N ARG A 457 -23.81 1.68 -25.52
CA ARG A 457 -25.05 2.37 -25.12
C ARG A 457 -26.23 2.11 -26.04
N GLY A 458 -25.97 1.61 -27.25
CA GLY A 458 -26.98 1.26 -28.25
C GLY A 458 -27.36 -0.22 -28.26
N ARG A 459 -27.06 -0.97 -27.19
CA ARG A 459 -27.45 -2.37 -26.99
C ARG A 459 -28.26 -2.54 -25.73
#